data_AF-A0A1B1M550-F1
#
_entry.id   AF-A0A1B1M550-F1
#
_cell.length_a   1.000
_cell.length_b   1.000
_cell.length_c   1.000
_cell.angle_alpha   90.00
_cell.angle_beta   90.00
_cell.angle_gamma   90.00
#
_symmetry.space_group_name_H-M   'P 1'
#
loop_
_entity.id
_entity.type
_entity.pdbx_description
1 polymer ?
#
loop_
_entity_poly.entity_id
_entity_poly.type
_entity_poly.pdbx_seq_one_letter_code
_entity_poly.pdbx_strand_id
1 'polypeptide(L)'
;MPSFDTPEPISVTAHVGAGSIQFAAGDRLDTVVEVRPRDPERDKDVRAAEQTEVAYASGVLTVRTTERRLIGPSGAVDVVVDLPAGSHIEVTGSWAQVLGEGRLGEVRVKASGDVRLDTTGPLNVTAAHGSIVVDRVEGMAEITTSSGNMRVGFVDGPAVLKNSNGTTTVGVVTGDLRVKGANGGIDITRAEASVTVTTTNASFRVGEVAGGDVQLETSNGSIAVGIREGTAAWLDVSSNRGQVRNRLTASEAPEETEDTVKVRARTNWGNIDVLRAKA
;
A
#
# COMPACT_ATOMS: atom_id res chain seq x y z
N MET A 1 -5.95 22.25 -22.55
CA MET A 1 -5.37 20.90 -22.41
C MET A 1 -4.05 20.88 -23.17
N PRO A 2 -2.90 21.06 -22.50
CA PRO A 2 -1.61 20.80 -23.12
C PRO A 2 -1.48 19.31 -23.48
N SER A 3 -0.87 19.04 -24.63
CA SER A 3 -0.55 17.70 -25.13
C SER A 3 0.93 17.70 -25.56
N PHE A 4 1.61 16.58 -25.29
CA PHE A 4 3.03 16.40 -25.56
C PHE A 4 3.26 15.05 -26.24
N ASP A 5 4.12 15.01 -27.26
CA ASP A 5 4.54 13.74 -27.88
C ASP A 5 5.49 13.00 -26.92
N THR A 6 5.04 11.82 -26.47
CA THR A 6 5.72 10.99 -25.47
C THR A 6 5.67 9.52 -25.89
N PRO A 7 6.42 9.11 -26.93
CA PRO A 7 6.40 7.73 -27.43
C PRO A 7 7.01 6.72 -26.46
N GLU A 8 7.70 7.20 -25.43
CA GLU A 8 8.30 6.39 -24.36
C GLU A 8 7.75 6.82 -22.99
N PRO A 9 7.76 5.92 -21.99
CA PRO A 9 7.36 6.25 -20.62
C PRO A 9 8.11 7.47 -20.06
N ILE A 10 7.38 8.36 -19.40
CA ILE A 10 7.91 9.61 -18.85
C ILE A 10 8.04 9.56 -17.33
N SER A 11 8.61 10.61 -16.75
CA SER A 11 8.51 10.89 -15.31
C SER A 11 7.54 12.04 -15.07
N VAL A 12 6.69 11.92 -14.06
CA VAL A 12 5.77 12.99 -13.66
C VAL A 12 6.10 13.44 -12.24
N THR A 13 6.28 14.74 -12.04
CA THR A 13 6.36 15.36 -10.72
C THR A 13 5.16 16.28 -10.54
N ALA A 14 4.25 15.89 -9.65
CA ALA A 14 3.02 16.60 -9.39
C ALA A 14 2.99 17.15 -7.96
N HIS A 15 2.69 18.44 -7.83
CA HIS A 15 2.36 19.08 -6.57
C HIS A 15 0.93 19.63 -6.64
N VAL A 16 0.02 19.02 -5.88
CA VAL A 16 -1.40 19.41 -5.82
C VAL A 16 -1.77 19.71 -4.37
N GLY A 17 -1.93 20.99 -4.05
CA GLY A 17 -2.19 21.43 -2.67
C GLY A 17 -3.51 20.88 -2.11
N ALA A 18 -4.59 20.96 -2.90
CA ALA A 18 -5.91 20.43 -2.55
C ALA A 18 -6.68 19.98 -3.80
N GLY A 19 -7.41 18.86 -3.68
CA GLY A 19 -8.28 18.34 -4.74
C GLY A 19 -7.94 16.90 -5.11
N SER A 20 -7.88 16.59 -6.40
CA SER A 20 -7.51 15.25 -6.87
C SER A 20 -6.61 15.29 -8.09
N ILE A 21 -5.78 14.25 -8.19
CA ILE A 21 -5.01 13.95 -9.39
C ILE A 21 -5.26 12.50 -9.82
N GLN A 22 -5.62 12.32 -11.08
CA GLN A 22 -5.83 11.03 -11.71
C GLN A 22 -4.78 10.83 -12.79
N PHE A 23 -4.15 9.67 -12.78
CA PHE A 23 -3.24 9.19 -13.82
C PHE A 23 -3.90 8.04 -14.56
N ALA A 24 -4.06 8.16 -15.88
CA ALA A 24 -4.53 7.08 -16.74
C ALA A 24 -3.36 6.61 -17.61
N ALA A 25 -2.75 5.49 -17.20
CA ALA A 25 -1.59 4.91 -17.86
C ALA A 25 -2.03 3.83 -18.87
N GLY A 26 -1.86 4.12 -20.16
CA GLY A 26 -2.36 3.27 -21.25
C GLY A 26 -1.36 3.07 -22.39
N ASP A 27 -1.75 2.28 -23.39
CA ASP A 27 -0.99 2.14 -24.64
C ASP A 27 -1.22 3.37 -25.52
N ARG A 28 -0.41 4.40 -25.28
CA ARG A 28 -0.48 5.69 -25.96
C ARG A 28 0.93 6.27 -26.13
N LEU A 29 1.07 7.14 -27.12
CA LEU A 29 2.34 7.77 -27.51
C LEU A 29 2.35 9.27 -27.22
N ASP A 30 1.37 9.74 -26.46
CA ASP A 30 1.19 11.13 -26.08
C ASP A 30 0.84 11.26 -24.60
N THR A 31 1.14 12.42 -24.04
CA THR A 31 0.76 12.81 -22.70
C THR A 31 -0.18 14.00 -22.78
N VAL A 32 -1.37 13.86 -22.20
CA VAL A 32 -2.37 14.94 -22.15
C VAL A 32 -2.62 15.30 -20.71
N VAL A 33 -2.61 16.61 -20.42
CA VAL A 33 -2.94 17.10 -19.09
C VAL A 33 -4.19 17.97 -19.17
N GLU A 34 -5.12 17.67 -18.29
CA GLU A 34 -6.29 18.46 -18.05
C GLU A 34 -6.30 18.95 -16.62
N VAL A 35 -6.52 20.26 -16.44
CA VAL A 35 -6.68 20.88 -15.13
C VAL A 35 -8.04 21.58 -15.11
N ARG A 36 -8.87 21.22 -14.14
CA ARG A 36 -10.20 21.82 -13.94
C ARG A 36 -10.32 22.34 -12.51
N PRO A 37 -11.10 23.42 -12.29
CA PRO A 37 -11.54 23.75 -10.95
C PRO A 37 -12.42 22.64 -10.42
N ARG A 38 -12.27 22.28 -9.14
CA ARG A 38 -13.16 21.30 -8.52
C ARG A 38 -14.60 21.79 -8.45
N ASP A 39 -14.78 23.07 -8.13
CA ASP A 39 -16.07 23.78 -8.18
C ASP A 39 -15.95 25.00 -9.12
N PRO A 40 -16.58 24.96 -10.30
CA PRO A 40 -16.50 26.06 -11.26
C PRO A 40 -17.25 27.32 -10.81
N GLU A 41 -18.16 27.22 -9.83
CA GLU A 41 -18.88 28.38 -9.28
C GLU A 41 -18.06 29.07 -8.17
N ARG A 42 -16.95 28.47 -7.76
CA ARG A 42 -16.10 28.97 -6.69
C ARG A 42 -14.86 29.65 -7.25
N ASP A 43 -14.82 30.98 -7.20
CA ASP A 43 -13.70 31.83 -7.64
C ASP A 43 -12.31 31.34 -7.23
N LYS A 44 -12.18 30.75 -6.04
CA LYS A 44 -10.90 30.24 -5.54
C LYS A 44 -10.43 29.01 -6.30
N ASP A 45 -11.33 28.11 -6.66
CA ASP A 45 -11.04 26.88 -7.38
C ASP A 45 -10.75 27.21 -8.84
N VAL A 46 -11.52 28.13 -9.44
CA VAL A 46 -11.25 28.68 -10.79
C VAL A 46 -9.85 29.27 -10.87
N ARG A 47 -9.50 30.18 -9.94
CA ARG A 47 -8.15 30.78 -9.91
C ARG A 47 -7.05 29.76 -9.64
N ALA A 48 -7.30 28.74 -8.84
CA ALA A 48 -6.31 27.69 -8.57
C ALA A 48 -6.03 26.87 -9.84
N ALA A 49 -7.07 26.54 -10.61
CA ALA A 49 -6.93 25.85 -11.89
C ALA A 49 -6.17 26.71 -12.92
N GLU A 50 -6.52 27.99 -13.06
CA GLU A 50 -5.84 28.92 -13.97
C GLU A 50 -4.37 29.17 -13.61
N GLN A 51 -4.02 29.13 -12.31
CA GLN A 51 -2.66 29.32 -11.80
C GLN A 51 -1.87 28.01 -11.66
N THR A 52 -2.43 26.90 -12.12
CA THR A 52 -1.72 25.63 -12.14
C THR A 52 -0.76 25.61 -13.32
N GLU A 53 0.53 25.43 -13.01
CA GLU A 53 1.56 25.35 -14.02
C GLU A 53 1.68 23.91 -14.51
N VAL A 54 1.66 23.72 -15.83
CA VAL A 54 1.93 22.45 -16.49
C VAL A 54 3.06 22.67 -17.48
N ALA A 55 4.16 21.96 -17.28
CA ALA A 55 5.34 22.06 -18.15
C ALA A 55 5.89 20.66 -18.44
N TYR A 56 6.35 20.45 -19.65
CA TYR A 56 7.05 19.22 -20.04
C TYR A 56 8.41 19.58 -20.62
N ALA A 57 9.47 19.01 -20.05
CA ALA A 57 10.82 19.22 -20.53
C ALA A 57 11.67 17.98 -20.24
N SER A 58 12.46 17.56 -21.23
CA SER A 58 13.46 16.49 -21.07
C SER A 58 12.90 15.18 -20.46
N GLY A 59 11.71 14.75 -20.88
CA GLY A 59 11.08 13.52 -20.38
C GLY A 59 10.37 13.66 -19.04
N VAL A 60 10.30 14.88 -18.47
CA VAL A 60 9.67 15.15 -17.17
C VAL A 60 8.48 16.07 -17.35
N LEU A 61 7.30 15.58 -16.97
CA LEU A 61 6.09 16.39 -16.81
C LEU A 61 6.05 16.95 -15.40
N THR A 62 5.95 18.28 -15.27
CA THR A 62 5.74 18.97 -14.00
C THR A 62 4.33 19.54 -13.96
N VAL A 63 3.57 19.19 -12.92
CA VAL A 63 2.28 19.80 -12.59
C VAL A 63 2.41 20.46 -11.23
N ARG A 64 2.13 21.76 -11.12
CA ARG A 64 2.30 22.49 -9.87
C ARG A 64 1.14 23.45 -9.62
N THR A 65 0.39 23.20 -8.56
CA THR A 65 -0.56 24.17 -8.02
C THR A 65 0.19 25.23 -7.21
N THR A 66 -0.10 26.51 -7.45
CA THR A 66 0.52 27.61 -6.70
C THR A 66 -0.11 27.75 -5.31
N GLU A 67 0.61 27.41 -4.25
CA GLU A 67 0.19 27.71 -2.86
C GLU A 67 0.55 29.17 -2.50
N ARG A 68 -0.45 30.02 -2.23
CA ARG A 68 -0.20 31.39 -1.73
C ARG A 68 0.09 31.37 -0.24
N ARG A 69 1.30 31.82 0.14
CA ARG A 69 1.77 31.89 1.54
C ARG A 69 1.20 33.04 2.39
N LEU A 70 0.30 33.88 1.88
CA LEU A 70 -0.12 35.08 2.63
C LEU A 70 -1.62 35.27 2.92
N ILE A 71 -2.59 34.81 2.10
CA ILE A 71 -4.02 35.12 2.37
C ILE A 71 -4.97 34.02 1.84
N GLY A 72 -5.57 33.25 2.76
CA GLY A 72 -6.79 32.44 2.56
C GLY A 72 -6.60 30.99 2.08
N PRO A 73 -7.61 30.11 2.26
CA PRO A 73 -7.53 28.71 1.84
C PRO A 73 -7.31 28.61 0.32
N SER A 74 -6.38 27.74 -0.09
CA SER A 74 -6.10 27.40 -1.49
C SER A 74 -7.36 26.81 -2.13
N GLY A 75 -7.65 27.19 -3.38
CA GLY A 75 -8.69 26.53 -4.16
C GLY A 75 -8.34 25.05 -4.39
N ALA A 76 -9.35 24.25 -4.71
CA ALA A 76 -9.18 22.85 -5.07
C ALA A 76 -9.20 22.66 -6.59
N VAL A 77 -8.36 21.77 -7.09
CA VAL A 77 -8.27 21.44 -8.51
C VAL A 77 -8.40 19.95 -8.75
N ASP A 78 -9.01 19.60 -9.87
CA ASP A 78 -9.03 18.23 -10.36
C ASP A 78 -8.12 18.16 -11.60
N VAL A 79 -7.07 17.36 -11.48
CA VAL A 79 -6.05 17.16 -12.52
C VAL A 79 -6.21 15.76 -13.08
N VAL A 80 -6.29 15.64 -14.41
CA VAL A 80 -6.24 14.36 -15.11
C VAL A 80 -4.99 14.37 -15.98
N VAL A 81 -4.18 13.33 -15.84
CA VAL A 81 -2.97 13.11 -16.62
C VAL A 81 -3.11 11.77 -17.33
N ASP A 82 -3.17 11.87 -18.63
CA ASP A 82 -3.23 10.79 -19.59
C ASP A 82 -1.79 10.54 -20.06
N LEU A 83 -1.24 9.33 -19.92
CA LEU A 83 0.17 9.08 -20.18
C LEU A 83 0.51 7.64 -20.61
N PRO A 84 1.69 7.39 -21.22
CA PRO A 84 2.12 6.05 -21.60
C PRO A 84 2.30 5.12 -20.40
N ALA A 85 1.85 3.86 -20.54
CA ALA A 85 2.04 2.83 -19.54
C ALA A 85 3.52 2.65 -19.15
N GLY A 86 3.77 2.38 -17.86
CA GLY A 86 5.11 2.24 -17.30
C GLY A 86 5.77 3.56 -16.87
N SER A 87 5.12 4.71 -17.07
CA SER A 87 5.65 6.00 -16.62
C SER A 87 5.72 6.09 -15.09
N HIS A 88 6.71 6.83 -14.61
CA HIS A 88 6.98 7.01 -13.19
C HIS A 88 6.24 8.24 -12.67
N ILE A 89 5.70 8.19 -11.45
CA ILE A 89 5.01 9.34 -10.85
C ILE A 89 5.55 9.63 -9.45
N GLU A 90 5.74 10.92 -9.18
CA GLU A 90 6.02 11.47 -7.87
C GLU A 90 4.96 12.54 -7.56
N VAL A 91 4.15 12.31 -6.52
CA VAL A 91 3.03 13.16 -6.15
C VAL A 91 3.18 13.67 -4.74
N THR A 92 3.03 14.97 -4.55
CA THR A 92 2.96 15.60 -3.24
C THR A 92 1.69 16.42 -3.11
N GLY A 93 0.97 16.30 -2.00
CA GLY A 93 -0.25 17.08 -1.81
C GLY A 93 -0.79 17.10 -0.40
N SER A 94 -1.05 18.29 0.13
CA SER A 94 -1.50 18.44 1.52
C SER A 94 -2.90 17.89 1.75
N TRP A 95 -3.78 17.96 0.74
CA TRP A 95 -5.18 17.51 0.77
C TRP A 95 -5.60 16.92 -0.58
N ALA A 96 -4.74 16.08 -1.16
CA ALA A 96 -4.92 15.53 -2.50
C ALA A 96 -5.33 14.06 -2.46
N GLN A 97 -6.35 13.71 -3.22
CA GLN A 97 -6.64 12.32 -3.60
C GLN A 97 -5.80 11.94 -4.81
N VAL A 98 -5.25 10.74 -4.82
CA VAL A 98 -4.41 10.22 -5.91
C VAL A 98 -5.05 8.97 -6.47
N LEU A 99 -5.36 8.99 -7.77
CA LEU A 99 -5.89 7.85 -8.50
C LEU A 99 -4.90 7.49 -9.60
N GLY A 100 -4.54 6.22 -9.73
CA GLY A 100 -3.71 5.69 -10.80
C GLY A 100 -4.36 4.48 -11.42
N GLU A 101 -4.81 4.63 -12.66
CA GLU A 101 -5.44 3.59 -13.46
C GLU A 101 -4.45 3.03 -14.47
N GLY A 102 -4.54 1.72 -14.72
CA GLY A 102 -3.61 1.02 -15.60
C GLY A 102 -2.25 0.71 -14.95
N ARG A 103 -1.21 0.51 -15.77
CA ARG A 103 0.11 0.09 -15.31
C ARG A 103 1.06 1.27 -15.23
N LEU A 104 1.33 1.74 -14.02
CA LEU A 104 2.35 2.72 -13.71
C LEU A 104 3.72 2.04 -13.47
N GLY A 105 4.80 2.79 -13.68
CA GLY A 105 6.15 2.41 -13.29
C GLY A 105 6.37 2.59 -11.80
N GLU A 106 7.49 3.22 -11.42
CA GLU A 106 7.73 3.59 -10.01
C GLU A 106 6.75 4.67 -9.56
N VAL A 107 6.16 4.49 -8.38
CA VAL A 107 5.18 5.41 -7.81
C VAL A 107 5.66 5.89 -6.43
N ARG A 108 5.78 7.20 -6.27
CA ARG A 108 6.07 7.86 -5.00
C ARG A 108 4.94 8.84 -4.67
N VAL A 109 4.26 8.65 -3.54
CA VAL A 109 3.15 9.50 -3.12
C VAL A 109 3.36 9.97 -1.69
N LYS A 110 3.30 11.28 -1.47
CA LYS A 110 3.21 11.89 -0.15
C LYS A 110 2.00 12.80 -0.10
N ALA A 111 0.90 12.28 0.44
CA ALA A 111 -0.37 13.00 0.42
C ALA A 111 -1.16 12.90 1.73
N SER A 112 -2.15 13.77 1.93
CA SER A 112 -3.22 13.52 2.90
C SER A 112 -4.54 13.40 2.16
N GLY A 113 -4.92 12.17 1.82
CA GLY A 113 -6.09 11.84 1.04
C GLY A 113 -6.09 10.36 0.65
N ASP A 114 -7.17 9.92 0.03
CA ASP A 114 -7.27 8.56 -0.50
C ASP A 114 -6.25 8.34 -1.63
N VAL A 115 -5.62 7.17 -1.62
CA VAL A 115 -4.72 6.72 -2.68
C VAL A 115 -5.28 5.43 -3.26
N ARG A 116 -5.60 5.41 -4.55
CA ARG A 116 -6.05 4.23 -5.28
C ARG A 116 -5.14 3.99 -6.47
N LEU A 117 -4.53 2.82 -6.57
CA LEU A 117 -3.59 2.46 -7.62
C LEU A 117 -3.90 1.05 -8.13
N ASP A 118 -4.04 0.90 -9.44
CA ASP A 118 -4.28 -0.41 -10.07
C ASP A 118 -3.00 -1.25 -10.03
N THR A 119 -2.10 -1.06 -11.00
CA THR A 119 -0.81 -1.76 -11.08
C THR A 119 0.33 -0.77 -11.06
N THR A 120 1.31 -1.00 -10.20
CA THR A 120 2.52 -0.19 -10.12
C THR A 120 3.76 -1.07 -10.19
N GLY A 121 4.89 -0.50 -10.60
CA GLY A 121 6.22 -1.01 -10.25
C GLY A 121 6.52 -0.79 -8.76
N PRO A 122 7.77 -0.47 -8.38
CA PRO A 122 8.13 -0.16 -7.00
C PRO A 122 7.28 1.00 -6.45
N LEU A 123 6.82 0.85 -5.21
CA LEU A 123 5.84 1.73 -4.60
C LEU A 123 6.35 2.30 -3.28
N ASN A 124 6.33 3.62 -3.14
CA ASN A 124 6.52 4.32 -1.88
C ASN A 124 5.33 5.26 -1.62
N VAL A 125 4.53 4.97 -0.59
CA VAL A 125 3.38 5.81 -0.23
C VAL A 125 3.49 6.22 1.23
N THR A 126 3.41 7.52 1.47
CA THR A 126 3.25 8.10 2.80
C THR A 126 1.96 8.91 2.84
N ALA A 127 0.97 8.42 3.58
CA ALA A 127 -0.29 9.11 3.79
C ALA A 127 -0.49 9.53 5.25
N ALA A 128 -0.93 10.76 5.51
CA ALA A 128 -1.32 11.15 6.88
C ALA A 128 -2.70 10.59 7.22
N HIS A 129 -3.66 10.80 6.32
CA HIS A 129 -5.04 10.37 6.45
C HIS A 129 -5.54 9.89 5.09
N GLY A 130 -6.53 8.99 5.08
CA GLY A 130 -7.15 8.47 3.86
C GLY A 130 -6.95 6.97 3.71
N SER A 131 -7.82 6.34 2.92
CA SER A 131 -7.71 4.92 2.62
C SER A 131 -6.72 4.70 1.48
N ILE A 132 -5.89 3.67 1.61
CA ILE A 132 -4.94 3.25 0.60
C ILE A 132 -5.44 1.93 0.02
N VAL A 133 -5.66 1.90 -1.30
CA VAL A 133 -5.99 0.69 -2.04
C VAL A 133 -4.99 0.55 -3.18
N VAL A 134 -4.31 -0.59 -3.22
CA VAL A 134 -3.40 -0.94 -4.30
C VAL A 134 -3.72 -2.35 -4.76
N ASP A 135 -4.02 -2.53 -6.04
CA ASP A 135 -4.41 -3.85 -6.54
C ASP A 135 -3.19 -4.75 -6.77
N ARG A 136 -2.15 -4.24 -7.44
CA ARG A 136 -0.91 -4.98 -7.74
C ARG A 136 0.34 -4.09 -7.63
N VAL A 137 1.36 -4.58 -6.95
CA VAL A 137 2.71 -4.00 -6.92
C VAL A 137 3.69 -4.99 -7.53
N GLU A 138 4.47 -4.55 -8.50
CA GLU A 138 5.54 -5.31 -9.15
C GLU A 138 6.89 -4.78 -8.66
N GLY A 139 7.44 -5.43 -7.64
CA GLY A 139 8.64 -4.99 -6.93
C GLY A 139 8.39 -4.65 -5.47
N MET A 140 9.25 -3.80 -4.91
CA MET A 140 9.20 -3.43 -3.50
C MET A 140 8.03 -2.48 -3.19
N ALA A 141 7.30 -2.77 -2.11
CA ALA A 141 6.27 -1.88 -1.57
C ALA A 141 6.68 -1.33 -0.19
N GLU A 142 6.73 -0.01 -0.04
CA GLU A 142 6.77 0.65 1.27
C GLU A 142 5.56 1.57 1.41
N ILE A 143 4.65 1.24 2.32
CA ILE A 143 3.43 2.00 2.56
C ILE A 143 3.35 2.37 4.03
N THR A 144 3.28 3.67 4.31
CA THR A 144 3.11 4.22 5.65
C THR A 144 1.85 5.07 5.71
N THR A 145 0.94 4.74 6.62
CA THR A 145 -0.24 5.56 6.92
C THR A 145 -0.45 5.76 8.42
N SER A 146 -0.87 6.95 8.82
CA SER A 146 -1.18 7.24 10.22
C SER A 146 -2.63 6.90 10.58
N SER A 147 -3.55 7.07 9.63
CA SER A 147 -4.94 6.67 9.82
C SER A 147 -5.65 6.38 8.49
N GLY A 148 -6.40 5.29 8.45
CA GLY A 148 -7.18 4.87 7.30
C GLY A 148 -7.05 3.36 7.07
N ASN A 149 -7.91 2.82 6.22
CA ASN A 149 -7.82 1.40 5.85
C ASN A 149 -6.75 1.23 4.77
N MET A 150 -5.93 0.20 4.89
CA MET A 150 -4.93 -0.19 3.91
C MET A 150 -5.34 -1.52 3.28
N ARG A 151 -5.47 -1.56 1.96
CA ARG A 151 -5.70 -2.79 1.20
C ARG A 151 -4.64 -2.91 0.12
N VAL A 152 -3.90 -4.01 0.13
CA VAL A 152 -2.95 -4.37 -0.92
C VAL A 152 -3.34 -5.74 -1.48
N GLY A 153 -3.67 -5.83 -2.76
CA GLY A 153 -4.14 -7.06 -3.39
C GLY A 153 -3.03 -8.07 -3.60
N PHE A 154 -2.04 -7.72 -4.40
CA PHE A 154 -0.91 -8.58 -4.75
C PHE A 154 0.41 -7.78 -4.70
N VAL A 155 1.46 -8.37 -4.11
CA VAL A 155 2.81 -7.82 -4.14
C VAL A 155 3.77 -8.87 -4.69
N ASP A 156 4.39 -8.56 -5.83
CA ASP A 156 5.47 -9.34 -6.42
C ASP A 156 6.84 -8.87 -5.91
N GLY A 157 7.17 -9.21 -4.67
CA GLY A 157 8.39 -8.76 -4.02
C GLY A 157 8.22 -8.47 -2.53
N PRO A 158 9.21 -7.82 -1.90
CA PRO A 158 9.17 -7.50 -0.48
C PRO A 158 8.23 -6.33 -0.18
N ALA A 159 7.57 -6.37 0.98
CA ALA A 159 6.62 -5.34 1.42
C ALA A 159 6.87 -4.90 2.87
N VAL A 160 6.90 -3.59 3.09
CA VAL A 160 6.92 -2.96 4.42
C VAL A 160 5.68 -2.08 4.58
N LEU A 161 4.75 -2.54 5.41
CA LEU A 161 3.47 -1.89 5.63
C LEU A 161 3.40 -1.36 7.06
N LYS A 162 3.14 -0.07 7.23
CA LYS A 162 3.02 0.59 8.52
C LYS A 162 1.66 1.29 8.58
N ASN A 163 0.78 0.85 9.47
CA ASN A 163 -0.50 1.49 9.72
C ASN A 163 -0.72 1.71 11.21
N SER A 164 -0.82 2.97 11.64
CA SER A 164 -1.07 3.24 13.06
C SER A 164 -2.53 3.01 13.44
N ASN A 165 -3.48 3.39 12.59
CA ASN A 165 -4.91 3.30 12.91
C ASN A 165 -5.73 2.89 11.69
N GLY A 166 -6.42 1.77 11.78
CA GLY A 166 -7.27 1.24 10.72
C GLY A 166 -6.92 -0.20 10.38
N THR A 167 -7.73 -0.83 9.53
CA THR A 167 -7.48 -2.22 9.14
C THR A 167 -6.40 -2.28 8.07
N THR A 168 -5.64 -3.37 8.08
CA THR A 168 -4.68 -3.69 7.02
C THR A 168 -5.08 -5.03 6.42
N THR A 169 -5.36 -5.06 5.12
CA THR A 169 -5.66 -6.28 4.38
C THR A 169 -4.63 -6.47 3.30
N VAL A 170 -4.01 -7.64 3.28
CA VAL A 170 -3.03 -8.04 2.27
C VAL A 170 -3.51 -9.33 1.63
N GLY A 171 -3.64 -9.36 0.31
CA GLY A 171 -4.02 -10.58 -0.40
C GLY A 171 -2.85 -11.56 -0.47
N VAL A 172 -1.96 -11.37 -1.44
CA VAL A 172 -0.81 -12.26 -1.66
C VAL A 172 0.49 -11.46 -1.69
N VAL A 173 1.53 -11.97 -1.02
CA VAL A 173 2.89 -11.44 -1.09
C VAL A 173 3.86 -12.57 -1.42
N THR A 174 4.65 -12.39 -2.47
CA THR A 174 5.63 -13.38 -2.93
C THR A 174 6.98 -13.25 -2.22
N GLY A 175 7.33 -12.06 -1.74
CA GLY A 175 8.56 -11.79 -0.98
C GLY A 175 8.33 -11.57 0.52
N ASP A 176 9.38 -11.11 1.21
CA ASP A 176 9.32 -10.87 2.66
C ASP A 176 8.31 -9.77 3.01
N LEU A 177 7.43 -10.07 3.97
CA LEU A 177 6.39 -9.15 4.43
C LEU A 177 6.69 -8.67 5.85
N ARG A 178 6.81 -7.36 6.04
CA ARG A 178 6.88 -6.72 7.36
C ARG A 178 5.70 -5.79 7.57
N VAL A 179 4.83 -6.12 8.53
CA VAL A 179 3.69 -5.29 8.91
C VAL A 179 3.85 -4.76 10.33
N LYS A 180 3.74 -3.44 10.48
CA LYS A 180 3.68 -2.77 11.78
C LYS A 180 2.33 -2.09 11.96
N GLY A 181 1.56 -2.57 12.92
CA GLY A 181 0.26 -2.02 13.30
C GLY A 181 0.31 -1.37 14.68
N ALA A 182 -0.64 -0.48 15.00
CA ALA A 182 -0.90 -0.12 16.39
C ALA A 182 -2.34 -0.44 16.79
N ASN A 183 -3.33 0.07 16.06
CA ASN A 183 -4.75 -0.13 16.35
C ASN A 183 -5.51 -0.52 15.08
N GLY A 184 -6.07 -1.73 15.05
CA GLY A 184 -6.86 -2.22 13.91
C GLY A 184 -6.42 -3.60 13.43
N GLY A 185 -7.38 -4.38 12.93
CA GLY A 185 -7.14 -5.75 12.52
C GLY A 185 -6.22 -5.85 11.30
N ILE A 186 -5.36 -6.87 11.28
CA ILE A 186 -4.55 -7.21 10.12
C ILE A 186 -5.01 -8.57 9.59
N ASP A 187 -5.31 -8.65 8.30
CA ASP A 187 -5.62 -9.90 7.61
C ASP A 187 -4.66 -10.04 6.43
N ILE A 188 -3.85 -11.11 6.43
CA ILE A 188 -2.98 -11.49 5.34
C ILE A 188 -3.52 -12.80 4.80
N THR A 189 -3.96 -12.83 3.55
CA THR A 189 -4.57 -14.04 2.97
C THR A 189 -3.50 -15.10 2.71
N ARG A 190 -2.40 -14.75 2.04
CA ARG A 190 -1.30 -15.67 1.73
C ARG A 190 0.06 -14.96 1.73
N ALA A 191 1.05 -15.60 2.32
CA ALA A 191 2.45 -15.20 2.24
C ALA A 191 3.32 -16.38 1.77
N GLU A 192 4.11 -16.16 0.72
CA GLU A 192 4.99 -17.19 0.15
C GLU A 192 6.37 -17.24 0.83
N ALA A 193 6.77 -16.15 1.48
CA ALA A 193 8.08 -16.01 2.14
C ALA A 193 7.94 -15.58 3.61
N SER A 194 9.02 -15.05 4.19
CA SER A 194 9.07 -14.70 5.62
C SER A 194 8.08 -13.58 5.97
N VAL A 195 7.48 -13.68 7.15
CA VAL A 195 6.46 -12.73 7.62
C VAL A 195 6.83 -12.21 9.00
N THR A 196 6.93 -10.90 9.17
CA THR A 196 7.05 -10.26 10.48
C THR A 196 5.86 -9.33 10.70
N VAL A 197 5.03 -9.61 11.71
CA VAL A 197 3.93 -8.75 12.13
C VAL A 197 4.16 -8.31 13.56
N THR A 198 4.18 -7.00 13.79
CA THR A 198 4.29 -6.41 15.14
C THR A 198 3.15 -5.44 15.37
N THR A 199 2.36 -5.65 16.43
CA THR A 199 1.26 -4.77 16.80
C THR A 199 1.15 -4.49 18.30
N THR A 200 0.41 -3.44 18.66
CA THR A 200 0.13 -3.11 20.06
C THR A 200 -1.27 -3.59 20.48
N ASN A 201 -2.32 -3.14 19.78
CA ASN A 201 -3.72 -3.39 20.12
C ASN A 201 -4.47 -3.89 18.89
N ALA A 202 -4.06 -5.05 18.37
CA ALA A 202 -4.66 -5.62 17.17
C ALA A 202 -4.67 -7.15 17.26
N SER A 203 -5.81 -7.72 16.88
CA SER A 203 -5.87 -9.11 16.48
C SER A 203 -5.49 -9.21 15.01
N PHE A 204 -4.76 -10.25 14.64
CA PHE A 204 -4.42 -10.46 13.24
C PHE A 204 -4.42 -11.91 12.82
N ARG A 205 -4.64 -12.10 11.53
CA ARG A 205 -4.75 -13.39 10.87
C ARG A 205 -3.78 -13.47 9.71
N VAL A 206 -3.06 -14.57 9.63
CA VAL A 206 -2.35 -15.01 8.43
C VAL A 206 -3.04 -16.28 7.94
N GLY A 207 -3.71 -16.21 6.81
CA GLY A 207 -4.55 -17.29 6.27
C GLY A 207 -3.72 -18.50 5.85
N GLU A 208 -2.59 -18.25 5.20
CA GLU A 208 -1.68 -19.28 4.70
C GLU A 208 -0.24 -18.74 4.67
N VAL A 209 0.70 -19.49 5.22
CA VAL A 209 2.14 -19.30 5.04
C VAL A 209 2.74 -20.53 4.36
N ALA A 210 3.49 -20.28 3.30
CA ALA A 210 4.18 -21.32 2.53
C ALA A 210 5.56 -21.70 3.07
N GLY A 211 6.34 -20.73 3.53
CA GLY A 211 7.76 -20.92 3.81
C GLY A 211 8.38 -19.80 4.64
N GLY A 212 9.58 -20.05 5.16
CA GLY A 212 10.42 -19.03 5.80
C GLY A 212 10.19 -18.83 7.30
N ASP A 213 10.65 -17.67 7.79
CA ASP A 213 10.58 -17.30 9.20
C ASP A 213 9.35 -16.41 9.46
N VAL A 214 8.47 -16.87 10.33
CA VAL A 214 7.21 -16.22 10.70
C VAL A 214 7.33 -15.70 12.13
N GLN A 215 7.39 -14.39 12.29
CA GLN A 215 7.47 -13.71 13.59
C GLN A 215 6.22 -12.85 13.82
N LEU A 216 5.38 -13.25 14.76
CA LEU A 216 4.07 -12.66 15.02
C LEU A 216 4.02 -12.19 16.47
N GLU A 217 3.92 -10.88 16.69
CA GLU A 217 3.92 -10.30 18.03
C GLU A 217 2.80 -9.27 18.20
N THR A 218 2.03 -9.40 19.28
CA THR A 218 1.06 -8.39 19.71
C THR A 218 1.06 -8.23 21.22
N SER A 219 0.84 -7.01 21.73
CA SER A 219 0.64 -6.83 23.17
C SER A 219 -0.77 -7.24 23.58
N ASN A 220 -1.79 -6.77 22.85
CA ASN A 220 -3.18 -7.04 23.12
C ASN A 220 -3.88 -7.44 21.82
N GLY A 221 -4.31 -8.70 21.73
CA GLY A 221 -4.97 -9.24 20.56
C GLY A 221 -4.72 -10.72 20.37
N SER A 222 -5.58 -11.34 19.57
CA SER A 222 -5.44 -12.74 19.21
C SER A 222 -4.67 -12.89 17.89
N ILE A 223 -3.90 -13.98 17.79
CA ILE A 223 -3.13 -14.32 16.59
C ILE A 223 -3.74 -15.60 16.01
N ALA A 224 -4.04 -15.59 14.71
CA ALA A 224 -4.38 -16.79 13.97
C ALA A 224 -3.39 -16.98 12.82
N VAL A 225 -2.78 -18.17 12.72
CA VAL A 225 -1.84 -18.49 11.64
C VAL A 225 -2.18 -19.82 10.99
N GLY A 226 -2.34 -19.80 9.68
CA GLY A 226 -2.52 -20.97 8.84
C GLY A 226 -1.21 -21.39 8.19
N ILE A 227 -0.84 -22.66 8.32
CA ILE A 227 0.32 -23.25 7.64
C ILE A 227 -0.17 -23.99 6.40
N ARG A 228 0.51 -23.80 5.27
CA ARG A 228 0.25 -24.50 4.01
C ARG A 228 0.26 -26.03 4.23
N GLU A 229 -0.59 -26.72 3.47
CA GLU A 229 -0.66 -28.18 3.50
C GLU A 229 0.63 -28.77 2.91
N GLY A 230 1.13 -29.86 3.50
CA GLY A 230 2.42 -30.46 3.11
C GLY A 230 3.67 -29.76 3.65
N THR A 231 3.54 -28.57 4.25
CA THR A 231 4.66 -27.83 4.86
C THR A 231 4.85 -28.26 6.31
N ALA A 232 6.08 -28.58 6.69
CA ALA A 232 6.41 -28.86 8.08
C ALA A 232 6.58 -27.56 8.88
N ALA A 233 6.14 -27.55 10.15
CA ALA A 233 6.14 -26.33 10.96
C ALA A 233 6.85 -26.56 12.30
N TRP A 234 7.87 -25.74 12.56
CA TRP A 234 8.46 -25.61 13.88
C TRP A 234 7.78 -24.47 14.63
N LEU A 235 7.31 -24.72 15.86
CA LEU A 235 6.47 -23.79 16.60
C LEU A 235 7.12 -23.35 17.92
N ASP A 236 7.33 -22.04 18.08
CA ASP A 236 7.65 -21.33 19.33
C ASP A 236 6.52 -20.35 19.63
N VAL A 237 5.49 -20.84 20.32
CA VAL A 237 4.23 -20.12 20.51
C VAL A 237 3.94 -19.94 22.00
N SER A 238 3.75 -18.70 22.43
CA SER A 238 3.50 -18.38 23.84
C SER A 238 2.46 -17.27 24.01
N SER A 239 1.51 -17.48 24.91
CA SER A 239 0.60 -16.44 25.41
C SER A 239 0.76 -16.29 26.92
N ASN A 240 0.95 -15.06 27.41
CA ASN A 240 1.08 -14.81 28.85
C ASN A 240 -0.28 -14.88 29.57
N ARG A 241 -1.32 -14.26 28.98
CA ARG A 241 -2.69 -14.25 29.50
C ARG A 241 -3.69 -14.60 28.39
N GLY A 242 -3.71 -15.88 28.04
CA GLY A 242 -4.64 -16.45 27.06
C GLY A 242 -4.37 -17.93 26.81
N GLN A 243 -4.99 -18.49 25.77
CA GLN A 243 -4.84 -19.88 25.38
C GLN A 243 -4.07 -20.03 24.07
N VAL A 244 -3.20 -21.04 24.00
CA VAL A 244 -2.58 -21.49 22.75
C VAL A 244 -3.29 -22.76 22.29
N ARG A 245 -3.80 -22.75 21.07
CA ARG A 245 -4.46 -23.89 20.43
C ARG A 245 -3.70 -24.27 19.18
N ASN A 246 -3.07 -25.43 19.22
CA ASN A 246 -2.45 -26.04 18.07
C ASN A 246 -3.40 -27.09 17.47
N ARG A 247 -3.82 -26.90 16.22
CA ARG A 247 -4.63 -27.86 15.45
C ARG A 247 -3.85 -28.52 14.31
N LEU A 248 -2.53 -28.38 14.29
CA LEU A 248 -1.69 -29.15 13.37
C LEU A 248 -1.61 -30.60 13.87
N THR A 249 -1.70 -31.54 12.94
CA THR A 249 -1.34 -32.94 13.21
C THR A 249 0.14 -32.98 13.59
N ALA A 250 0.45 -33.55 14.76
CA ALA A 250 1.83 -33.78 15.14
C ALA A 250 2.48 -34.75 14.14
N SER A 251 3.63 -34.36 13.61
CA SER A 251 4.48 -35.20 12.76
C SER A 251 5.89 -35.18 13.33
N GLU A 252 6.68 -36.22 13.02
CA GLU A 252 8.11 -36.23 13.31
C GLU A 252 8.80 -35.03 12.63
N ALA A 253 9.99 -34.67 13.11
CA ALA A 253 10.74 -33.55 12.55
C ALA A 253 10.90 -33.74 11.03
N PRO A 254 10.65 -32.69 10.21
CA PRO A 254 10.80 -32.80 8.76
C PRO A 254 12.20 -33.29 8.38
N GLU A 255 12.27 -34.17 7.39
CA GLU A 255 13.52 -34.42 6.68
C GLU A 255 13.96 -33.09 6.02
N GLU A 256 15.26 -32.79 6.00
CA GLU A 256 15.84 -31.48 5.59
C GLU A 256 15.43 -30.99 4.19
N THR A 257 14.75 -31.82 3.40
CA THR A 257 14.26 -31.56 2.04
C THR A 257 12.80 -31.10 1.96
N GLU A 258 12.04 -31.09 3.06
CA GLU A 258 10.66 -30.58 3.08
C GLU A 258 10.63 -29.07 3.36
N ASP A 259 9.83 -28.33 2.61
CA ASP A 259 9.57 -26.90 2.88
C ASP A 259 9.16 -26.74 4.35
N THR A 260 9.99 -26.02 5.10
CA THR A 260 9.83 -25.85 6.55
C THR A 260 9.53 -24.39 6.89
N VAL A 261 8.52 -24.18 7.73
CA VAL A 261 8.17 -22.86 8.29
C VAL A 261 8.52 -22.83 9.77
N LYS A 262 9.23 -21.77 10.19
CA LYS A 262 9.49 -21.51 11.61
C LYS A 262 8.54 -20.44 12.11
N VAL A 263 7.61 -20.81 12.98
CA VAL A 263 6.62 -19.91 13.55
C VAL A 263 7.00 -19.54 14.96
N ARG A 264 7.31 -18.25 15.18
CA ARG A 264 7.38 -17.63 16.49
C ARG A 264 6.18 -16.71 16.67
N ALA A 265 5.28 -17.04 17.59
CA ALA A 265 4.09 -16.23 17.86
C ALA A 265 3.96 -15.91 19.35
N ARG A 266 3.87 -14.62 19.68
CA ARG A 266 3.79 -14.14 21.06
C ARG A 266 2.68 -13.13 21.26
N THR A 267 1.89 -13.32 22.32
CA THR A 267 0.91 -12.33 22.78
C THR A 267 0.95 -12.19 24.29
N ASN A 268 0.79 -10.96 24.81
CA ASN A 268 0.65 -10.77 26.26
C ASN A 268 -0.80 -11.04 26.71
N TRP A 269 -1.78 -10.56 25.94
CA TRP A 269 -3.20 -10.68 26.23
C TRP A 269 -3.96 -11.11 24.97
N GLY A 270 -4.27 -12.40 24.86
CA GLY A 270 -5.04 -12.93 23.74
C GLY A 270 -4.74 -14.39 23.46
N ASN A 271 -5.51 -14.96 22.55
CA ASN A 271 -5.34 -16.36 22.16
C ASN A 271 -4.45 -16.49 20.93
N ILE A 272 -3.78 -17.63 20.80
CA ILE A 272 -3.06 -17.98 19.58
C ILE A 272 -3.65 -19.27 19.03
N ASP A 273 -4.16 -19.21 17.81
CA ASP A 273 -4.66 -20.37 17.06
C ASP A 273 -3.70 -20.69 15.91
N VAL A 274 -3.11 -21.87 15.92
CA VAL A 274 -2.30 -22.43 14.83
C VAL A 274 -3.12 -23.51 14.13
N LEU A 275 -3.32 -23.37 12.82
CA LEU A 275 -4.17 -24.26 12.03
C LEU A 275 -3.54 -24.60 10.68
N ARG A 276 -4.03 -25.65 10.03
CA ARG A 276 -3.75 -25.87 8.61
C ARG A 276 -4.58 -24.92 7.78
N ALA A 277 -3.95 -24.25 6.82
CA ALA A 277 -4.65 -23.41 5.86
C ALA A 277 -5.72 -24.26 5.14
N LYS A 278 -6.93 -23.73 4.99
CA LYS A 278 -7.95 -24.39 4.17
C LYS A 278 -7.64 -24.04 2.72
N ALA A 279 -7.49 -25.05 1.88
CA ALA A 279 -7.41 -24.92 0.43
C ALA A 279 -8.64 -24.18 -0.14
#